data_AF-A0A6N8HUA7-F1
#
_entry.id   AF-A0A6N8HUA7-F1
#
_cell.length_a   1.000
_cell.length_b   1.000
_cell.length_c   1.000
_cell.angle_alpha   90.00
_cell.angle_beta   90.00
_cell.angle_gamma   90.00
#
_symmetry.space_group_name_H-M   'P 1'
#
loop_
_entity.id
_entity.type
_entity.pdbx_description
1 polymer ?
#
loop_
_entity_poly.entity_id
_entity_poly.type
_entity_poly.pdbx_seq_one_letter_code
_entity_poly.pdbx_strand_id
1 'polypeptide(L)'
;MAFGLRRQELNQWKKAVKKGEIAFLTHYWLDDRFPGCDTVTKAGCADLPKLEAWGRQYGLKKEWIHRDDTYPHFDLFGERQKRS
;
A
#
# COMPACT_ATOMS: atom_id res chain seq x y z
N MET A 1 -14.90 3.88 -1.47
CA MET A 1 -15.43 2.55 -1.07
C MET A 1 -14.66 1.50 -1.87
N ALA A 2 -14.02 0.51 -1.24
CA ALA A 2 -13.10 -0.40 -1.94
C ALA A 2 -13.87 -1.55 -2.62
N PHE A 3 -13.92 -1.55 -3.96
CA PHE A 3 -14.55 -2.62 -4.76
C PHE A 3 -13.46 -3.59 -5.24
N GLY A 4 -13.70 -4.90 -5.21
CA GLY A 4 -12.80 -5.90 -5.85
C GLY A 4 -11.65 -6.47 -5.02
N LEU A 5 -11.52 -6.17 -3.72
CA LEU A 5 -10.51 -6.83 -2.88
C LEU A 5 -10.99 -8.23 -2.43
N ARG A 6 -10.34 -9.29 -2.90
CA ARG A 6 -10.63 -10.65 -2.41
C ARG A 6 -10.14 -10.79 -0.97
N ARG A 7 -11.01 -11.31 -0.08
CA ARG A 7 -10.68 -11.54 1.34
C ARG A 7 -9.41 -12.38 1.52
N GLN A 8 -9.14 -13.29 0.59
CA GLN A 8 -7.94 -14.12 0.58
C GLN A 8 -6.66 -13.30 0.37
N GLU A 9 -6.66 -12.36 -0.57
CA GLU A 9 -5.53 -11.48 -0.87
C GLU A 9 -5.23 -10.56 0.32
N LEU A 10 -6.27 -9.99 0.94
CA LEU A 10 -6.12 -9.21 2.18
C LEU A 10 -5.50 -10.04 3.31
N ASN A 11 -5.96 -11.28 3.49
CA ASN A 11 -5.44 -12.16 4.53
C ASN A 11 -3.99 -12.58 4.28
N GLN A 12 -3.62 -12.83 3.02
CA GLN A 12 -2.24 -13.13 2.63
C GLN A 12 -1.33 -11.92 2.88
N TRP A 13 -1.76 -10.73 2.45
CA TRP A 13 -1.06 -9.48 2.74
C TRP A 13 -0.86 -9.28 4.24
N LYS A 14 -1.92 -9.37 5.05
CA LYS A 14 -1.83 -9.27 6.52
C LYS A 14 -0.84 -10.25 7.13
N LYS A 15 -0.80 -11.48 6.64
CA LYS A 15 0.16 -12.50 7.10
C LYS A 15 1.60 -12.14 6.73
N ALA A 16 1.85 -11.71 5.51
CA ALA A 16 3.17 -11.31 5.04
C ALA A 16 3.69 -10.06 5.78
N VAL A 17 2.84 -9.04 5.96
CA VAL A 17 3.16 -7.85 6.76
C VAL A 17 3.59 -8.25 8.17
N LYS A 18 2.81 -9.09 8.86
CA LYS A 18 3.12 -9.59 10.21
C LYS A 18 4.42 -10.38 10.31
N LYS A 19 4.86 -11.02 9.21
CA LYS A 19 6.14 -11.73 9.15
C LYS A 19 7.35 -10.80 8.95
N GLY A 20 7.13 -9.49 8.77
CA GLY A 20 8.20 -8.56 8.41
C GLY A 20 8.60 -8.67 6.93
N GLU A 21 7.72 -9.20 6.08
CA GLU A 21 7.91 -9.20 4.62
C GLU A 21 7.31 -7.91 4.04
N ILE A 22 7.92 -7.40 2.96
CA ILE A 22 7.35 -6.28 2.21
C ILE A 22 6.25 -6.87 1.34
N ALA A 23 5.00 -6.54 1.65
CA ALA A 23 3.83 -7.09 0.99
C ALA A 23 3.02 -5.99 0.29
N PHE A 24 2.51 -6.28 -0.89
CA PHE A 24 1.73 -5.35 -1.70
C PHE A 24 0.27 -5.78 -1.79
N LEU A 25 -0.63 -4.82 -1.65
CA LEU A 25 -2.07 -5.04 -1.80
C LEU A 25 -2.67 -3.93 -2.63
N THR A 26 -2.94 -4.22 -3.89
CA THR A 26 -3.61 -3.30 -4.81
C THR A 26 -5.11 -3.55 -4.76
N HIS A 27 -5.90 -2.49 -4.57
CA HIS A 27 -7.37 -2.57 -4.68
C HIS A 27 -7.95 -1.33 -5.33
N TYR A 28 -9.17 -1.46 -5.85
CA TYR A 28 -9.81 -0.33 -6.51
C TYR A 28 -10.29 0.72 -5.51
N TRP A 29 -9.89 1.96 -5.74
CA TRP A 29 -10.27 3.13 -4.97
C TRP A 29 -11.25 3.95 -5.81
N LEU A 30 -12.55 3.73 -5.60
CA LEU A 30 -13.58 4.62 -6.13
C LEU A 30 -13.80 5.77 -5.14
N ASP A 31 -13.29 6.94 -5.51
CA ASP A 31 -13.52 8.23 -4.85
C ASP A 31 -13.82 9.26 -5.93
N ASP A 32 -14.99 9.90 -5.82
CA ASP A 32 -15.51 10.89 -6.76
C ASP A 32 -14.54 12.08 -6.99
N ARG A 33 -13.62 12.31 -6.05
CA ARG A 33 -12.61 13.37 -6.13
C ARG A 33 -11.46 13.06 -7.09
N PHE A 34 -11.32 11.81 -7.55
CA PHE A 34 -10.24 11.37 -8.44
C PHE A 34 -10.79 10.61 -9.66
N PRO A 35 -11.43 11.31 -10.61
CA PRO A 35 -11.93 10.69 -11.83
C PRO A 35 -10.79 10.10 -12.66
N GLY A 36 -10.74 8.77 -12.77
CA GLY A 36 -9.76 8.02 -13.56
C GLY A 36 -8.52 7.55 -12.81
N CYS A 37 -8.48 7.66 -11.48
CA CYS A 37 -7.45 7.03 -10.65
C CYS A 37 -8.07 5.91 -9.84
N ASP A 38 -8.10 4.71 -10.44
CA ASP A 38 -9.04 3.68 -9.99
C ASP A 38 -8.43 2.76 -8.93
N THR A 39 -7.13 2.86 -8.61
CA THR A 39 -6.45 1.90 -7.73
C THR A 39 -5.46 2.54 -6.75
N VAL A 40 -5.36 1.93 -5.57
CA VAL A 40 -4.35 2.23 -4.56
C VAL A 40 -3.58 0.95 -4.24
N THR A 41 -2.25 1.06 -4.11
CA THR A 41 -1.39 -0.06 -3.70
C THR A 41 -0.87 0.18 -2.29
N LYS A 42 -1.19 -0.71 -1.36
CA LYS A 42 -0.68 -0.69 0.01
C LYS A 42 0.59 -1.51 0.10
N ALA A 43 1.73 -0.86 0.36
CA ALA A 43 3.00 -1.55 0.64
C ALA A 43 3.22 -1.63 2.15
N GLY A 44 3.01 -2.80 2.74
CA GLY A 44 3.04 -3.01 4.19
C GLY A 44 4.19 -3.87 4.66
N CYS A 45 4.67 -3.63 5.87
CA CYS A 45 5.65 -4.47 6.56
C CYS A 45 5.69 -4.13 8.05
N ALA A 46 5.63 -5.13 8.94
CA ALA A 46 5.72 -4.93 10.39
C ALA A 46 7.12 -4.47 10.85
N ASP A 47 8.17 -4.73 10.05
CA ASP A 47 9.51 -4.22 10.28
C ASP A 47 9.59 -2.79 9.72
N LEU A 48 9.39 -1.79 10.61
CA LEU A 48 9.42 -0.37 10.25
C LEU A 48 10.76 0.07 9.64
N PRO A 49 11.94 -0.25 10.22
CA PRO A 49 13.22 0.03 9.58
C PRO A 49 13.32 -0.51 8.15
N LYS A 50 12.85 -1.74 7.91
CA LYS A 50 12.83 -2.35 6.57
C LYS A 50 11.86 -1.64 5.64
N LEU A 51 10.67 -1.27 6.13
CA LEU A 51 9.67 -0.52 5.36
C LEU A 51 10.21 0.86 4.98
N GLU A 52 10.84 1.57 5.91
CA GLU A 52 11.47 2.88 5.68
C GLU A 52 12.61 2.78 4.67
N ALA A 53 13.49 1.77 4.80
CA ALA A 53 14.58 1.54 3.87
C ALA A 53 14.08 1.23 2.46
N TRP A 54 13.05 0.39 2.35
CA TRP A 54 12.38 0.10 1.08
C TRP A 54 11.76 1.38 0.49
N GLY A 55 10.99 2.13 1.29
CA GLY A 55 10.34 3.36 0.82
C GLY A 55 11.31 4.44 0.36
N ARG A 56 12.45 4.60 1.05
CA ARG A 56 13.53 5.52 0.65
C ARG A 56 14.07 5.24 -0.76
N GLN A 57 14.12 3.99 -1.19
CA GLN A 57 14.56 3.63 -2.55
C GLN A 57 13.64 4.21 -3.64
N TYR A 58 12.36 4.45 -3.29
CA TYR A 58 11.35 5.03 -4.18
C TYR A 58 11.08 6.50 -3.87
N GLY A 59 11.88 7.15 -3.01
CA GLY A 59 11.68 8.53 -2.60
C GLY A 59 10.53 8.76 -1.61
N LEU A 60 9.98 7.69 -1.02
CA LEU A 60 8.94 7.78 0.01
C LEU A 60 9.55 8.21 1.34
N LYS A 61 8.92 9.20 1.98
CA LYS A 61 9.32 9.67 3.31
C LYS A 61 8.72 8.76 4.38
N LYS A 62 9.48 8.45 5.43
CA LYS A 62 8.99 7.67 6.60
C LYS A 62 7.73 8.25 7.24
N GLU A 63 7.51 9.56 7.09
CA GLU A 63 6.33 10.29 7.57
C GLU A 63 5.05 9.90 6.82
N TRP A 64 5.18 9.33 5.61
CA TRP A 64 4.06 8.83 4.81
C TRP A 64 3.69 7.39 5.17
N ILE A 65 4.40 6.75 6.10
CA ILE A 65 4.00 5.45 6.62
C ILE A 65 2.74 5.66 7.45
N HIS A 66 1.65 5.04 7.01
CA HIS A 66 0.47 4.88 7.83
C HIS A 66 0.79 3.92 8.97
N ARG A 67 0.95 4.46 10.17
CA ARG A 67 1.31 3.73 11.39
C ARG A 67 0.08 3.08 12.02
N ASP A 68 -0.50 2.13 11.30
CA ASP A 68 -1.43 1.19 11.90
C ASP A 68 -0.65 0.30 12.88
N ASP A 69 -1.19 0.12 14.08
CA ASP A 69 -0.55 -0.63 15.18
C ASP A 69 -0.21 -2.08 14.77
N THR A 70 -1.00 -2.65 13.86
CA THR A 70 -0.88 -4.03 13.42
C THR A 70 -0.30 -4.17 12.02
N TYR A 71 -0.51 -3.18 11.15
CA TYR A 71 -0.16 -3.25 9.73
C TYR A 71 0.42 -1.93 9.19
N PRO A 72 1.62 -1.52 9.61
CA PRO A 72 2.24 -0.32 9.07
C PRO A 72 2.45 -0.45 7.56
N HIS A 73 2.04 0.56 6.81
CA HIS A 73 2.07 0.53 5.35
C HIS A 73 2.17 1.91 4.71
N PHE A 74 2.69 1.96 3.49
CA PHE A 74 2.56 3.10 2.59
C PHE A 74 1.33 2.96 1.72
N ASP A 75 0.65 4.08 1.46
CA ASP A 75 -0.36 4.20 0.42
C ASP A 75 0.27 4.78 -0.85
N LEU A 76 0.36 3.94 -1.88
CA LEU A 76 0.87 4.31 -3.18
C LEU A 76 -0.33 4.57 -4.10
N PHE A 77 -0.64 5.84 -4.29
CA PHE A 77 -1.64 6.29 -5.23
C PHE A 77 -1.03 6.37 -6.63
N GLY A 78 -1.71 5.77 -7.60
CA GLY A 78 -1.22 5.60 -8.97
C GLY A 78 -1.20 6.88 -9.81
N GLU A 79 -0.50 7.94 -9.39
CA GLU A 79 -0.15 9.03 -10.33
C GLU A 79 1.12 8.67 -11.11
N ARG A 80 1.00 7.67 -11.99
CA ARG A 80 1.89 7.59 -13.16
C ARG A 80 1.44 6.68 -14.30
N GLN A 81 0.16 6.33 -14.36
CA GLN A 81 -0.39 5.59 -15.50
C GLN A 81 -1.03 6.56 -16.52
N LYS A 82 -0.26 7.53 -17.02
CA LYS A 82 -0.61 8.29 -18.24
C LYS A 82 0.61 9.05 -18.78
N ARG A 83 1.52 8.31 -19.45
CA ARG A 83 2.25 8.82 -20.62
C ARG A 83 2.99 7.69 -21.35
N SER A 84 2.31 7.16 -22.36
CA SER A 84 2.88 6.69 -23.62
C SER A 84 1.75 6.63 -24.63
#